data_AF-A0A397UPP1-F1
#
_entry.id   AF-A0A397UPP1-F1
#
_cell.length_a   1.000
_cell.length_b   1.000
_cell.length_c   1.000
_cell.angle_alpha   90.00
_cell.angle_beta   90.00
_cell.angle_gamma   90.00
#
_symmetry.space_group_name_H-M   'P 1'
#
loop_
_entity.id
_entity.type
_entity.pdbx_description
1 polymer ?
#
loop_
_entity_poly.entity_id
_entity_poly.type
_entity_poly.pdbx_seq_one_letter_code
_entity_poly.pdbx_strand_id
1 'polypeptide(L)'
;MRWKLVKKLISRGSEYDEALKNLNKVLEIYPDNSYALGVRGEVYYYKKDHDEMVKTLSKALEIDSDNVYVLGIRGSIYLNLRKFEEALNDLNKAIEIEPNNAFALSTCGGVNKSLKKYKEYRIW
;
A
#
# COMPACT_ATOMS: atom_id res chain seq x y z
N MET A 1 -14.47 -4.15 28.89
CA MET A 1 -14.23 -3.50 27.58
C MET A 1 -13.38 -4.33 26.59
N ARG A 2 -12.64 -5.37 27.01
CA ARG A 2 -11.72 -6.17 26.16
C ARG A 2 -12.40 -6.95 25.01
N TRP A 3 -13.62 -7.45 25.23
CA TRP A 3 -14.34 -8.31 24.27
C TRP A 3 -14.84 -7.62 22.99
N LYS A 4 -15.24 -6.33 23.06
CA LYS A 4 -15.65 -5.55 21.88
C LYS A 4 -14.48 -5.35 20.91
N LEU A 5 -13.29 -5.09 21.45
CA LEU A 5 -12.08 -4.91 20.66
C LEU A 5 -11.64 -6.24 20.02
N VAL A 6 -11.64 -7.33 20.78
CA VAL A 6 -11.32 -8.68 20.26
C VAL A 6 -12.30 -9.10 19.17
N LYS A 7 -13.61 -8.90 19.35
CA LYS A 7 -14.62 -9.19 18.31
C LYS A 7 -14.40 -8.35 17.05
N LYS A 8 -14.06 -7.06 17.19
CA LYS A 8 -13.74 -6.18 16.05
C LYS A 8 -12.46 -6.62 15.33
N LEU A 9 -11.44 -7.07 16.07
CA LEU A 9 -10.20 -7.59 15.50
C LEU A 9 -10.42 -8.92 14.77
N ILE A 10 -11.20 -9.84 15.35
CA ILE A 10 -11.56 -11.12 14.73
C ILE A 10 -12.41 -10.90 13.49
N SER A 11 -13.41 -10.01 13.55
CA SER A 11 -14.24 -9.62 12.38
C SER A 11 -13.35 -9.14 11.25
N ARG A 12 -12.46 -8.18 11.53
CA ARG A 12 -11.51 -7.66 10.54
C ARG A 12 -10.59 -8.76 10.00
N GLY A 13 -10.06 -9.63 10.86
CA GLY A 13 -9.24 -10.76 10.44
C GLY A 13 -9.98 -11.67 9.45
N SER A 14 -11.23 -12.03 9.78
CA SER A 14 -12.11 -12.84 8.94
C SER A 14 -12.42 -12.16 7.60
N GLU A 15 -12.70 -10.86 7.61
CA GLU A 15 -12.96 -10.06 6.40
C GLU A 15 -11.71 -10.03 5.49
N TYR A 16 -10.51 -9.90 6.06
CA TYR A 16 -9.27 -9.94 5.29
C TYR A 16 -8.98 -11.34 4.73
N ASP A 17 -9.22 -12.41 5.49
CA ASP A 17 -9.05 -13.78 5.00
C ASP A 17 -10.01 -14.10 3.85
N GLU A 18 -11.27 -13.64 3.94
CA GLU A 18 -12.24 -13.77 2.86
C GLU A 18 -11.83 -12.95 1.62
N ALA A 19 -11.36 -11.71 1.82
CA ALA A 19 -10.85 -10.89 0.73
C ALA A 19 -9.67 -11.57 0.02
N LEU A 20 -8.68 -12.09 0.76
CA LEU A 20 -7.56 -12.84 0.19
C LEU A 20 -8.02 -14.08 -0.58
N LYS A 21 -8.98 -14.84 -0.04
CA LYS A 21 -9.54 -16.01 -0.73
C LYS A 21 -10.17 -15.63 -2.06
N ASN A 22 -10.95 -14.55 -2.10
CA ASN A 22 -11.60 -14.09 -3.32
C ASN A 22 -10.57 -13.55 -4.33
N LEU A 23 -9.57 -12.79 -3.88
CA LEU A 23 -8.48 -12.30 -4.73
C LEU A 23 -7.63 -13.44 -5.30
N ASN A 24 -7.39 -14.50 -4.52
CA ASN A 24 -6.67 -15.67 -5.02
C ASN A 24 -7.43 -16.37 -6.15
N LYS A 25 -8.75 -16.52 -6.06
CA LYS A 25 -9.56 -17.04 -7.17
C LYS A 25 -9.47 -16.16 -8.42
N VAL A 26 -9.48 -14.84 -8.27
CA VAL A 26 -9.30 -13.91 -9.39
C VAL A 26 -7.94 -14.11 -10.03
N LEU A 27 -6.89 -14.26 -9.23
CA LEU A 27 -5.52 -14.43 -9.68
C LEU A 27 -5.20 -15.85 -10.20
N GLU A 28 -6.01 -16.86 -9.87
CA GLU A 28 -5.96 -18.17 -10.52
C GLU A 28 -6.40 -18.08 -11.99
N ILE A 29 -7.38 -17.21 -12.29
CA ILE A 29 -7.90 -16.99 -13.65
C ILE A 29 -7.04 -15.96 -14.40
N TYR A 30 -6.63 -14.90 -13.70
CA TYR A 30 -5.87 -13.77 -14.26
C TYR A 30 -4.60 -13.53 -13.43
N PRO A 31 -3.55 -14.36 -13.58
CA PRO A 31 -2.36 -14.34 -12.72
C PRO A 31 -1.56 -13.04 -12.79
N ASP A 32 -1.69 -12.32 -13.90
CA ASP A 32 -0.98 -11.07 -14.19
C ASP A 32 -1.91 -9.85 -14.07
N ASN A 33 -3.01 -9.96 -13.33
CA ASN A 33 -3.85 -8.80 -13.05
C ASN A 33 -3.17 -7.90 -11.99
N SER A 34 -2.45 -6.88 -12.45
CA SER A 34 -1.71 -5.92 -11.61
C SER A 34 -2.62 -5.22 -10.59
N TYR A 35 -3.85 -4.87 -10.97
CA TYR A 35 -4.82 -4.26 -10.07
C TYR A 35 -5.23 -5.21 -8.94
N ALA A 36 -5.56 -6.46 -9.25
CA ALA A 36 -5.93 -7.47 -8.25
C ALA A 36 -4.76 -7.79 -7.31
N LEU A 37 -3.53 -7.82 -7.83
CA LEU A 37 -2.32 -7.89 -6.99
C LEU A 37 -2.18 -6.65 -6.10
N GLY A 38 -2.44 -5.46 -6.62
CA GLY A 38 -2.49 -4.21 -5.85
C GLY A 38 -3.41 -4.27 -4.64
N VAL A 39 -4.68 -4.66 -4.87
CA VAL A 39 -5.68 -4.84 -3.79
C VAL A 39 -5.22 -5.92 -2.82
N ARG A 40 -4.64 -7.03 -3.29
CA ARG A 40 -4.15 -8.11 -2.42
C ARG A 40 -2.99 -7.64 -1.52
N GLY A 41 -2.07 -6.85 -2.06
CA GLY A 41 -0.99 -6.23 -1.28
C GLY A 41 -1.51 -5.30 -0.18
N GLU A 42 -2.55 -4.51 -0.47
CA GLU A 42 -3.22 -3.67 0.52
C GLU A 42 -3.87 -4.50 1.65
N VAL A 43 -4.52 -5.62 1.33
CA VAL A 43 -5.07 -6.53 2.33
C VAL A 43 -3.97 -7.10 3.24
N TYR A 44 -2.82 -7.50 2.68
CA TYR A 44 -1.67 -7.94 3.48
C TYR A 44 -1.14 -6.84 4.42
N TYR A 45 -1.11 -5.58 3.97
CA TYR A 45 -0.78 -4.46 4.84
C TYR A 45 -1.74 -4.35 6.04
N TYR A 46 -3.05 -4.46 5.82
CA TYR A 46 -4.03 -4.41 6.91
C TYR A 46 -3.98 -5.62 7.84
N LYS A 47 -3.51 -6.77 7.35
CA LYS A 47 -3.18 -7.96 8.17
C LYS A 47 -1.84 -7.83 8.92
N LYS A 48 -1.08 -6.76 8.68
CA LYS A 48 0.29 -6.53 9.20
C LYS A 48 1.32 -7.56 8.70
N ASP A 49 1.03 -8.19 7.57
CA ASP A 49 1.98 -9.06 6.87
C ASP A 49 2.77 -8.22 5.87
N HIS A 50 3.82 -7.56 6.38
CA HIS A 50 4.60 -6.62 5.59
C HIS A 50 5.43 -7.30 4.50
N ASP A 51 5.85 -8.54 4.71
CA ASP A 51 6.68 -9.29 3.76
C ASP A 51 5.86 -9.69 2.52
N GLU A 52 4.68 -10.28 2.72
CA GLU A 52 3.80 -10.64 1.59
C GLU A 52 3.20 -9.39 0.92
N MET A 53 3.00 -8.29 1.65
CA MET A 53 2.64 -7.00 1.07
C MET A 53 3.69 -6.51 0.07
N VAL A 54 4.96 -6.40 0.49
CA VAL A 54 6.03 -5.88 -0.38
C VAL A 54 6.19 -6.76 -1.60
N LYS A 55 6.23 -8.08 -1.41
CA LYS A 55 6.34 -9.05 -2.49
C LYS A 55 5.18 -8.94 -3.48
N THR A 56 3.94 -8.83 -2.99
CA THR A 56 2.75 -8.75 -3.85
C THR A 56 2.69 -7.44 -4.64
N LEU A 57 2.95 -6.29 -3.99
CA LEU A 57 2.93 -5.00 -4.68
C LEU A 57 4.10 -4.83 -5.65
N SER A 58 5.27 -5.39 -5.34
CA SER A 58 6.40 -5.41 -6.27
C SER A 58 6.09 -6.27 -7.49
N LYS A 59 5.52 -7.48 -7.32
CA LYS A 59 5.06 -8.29 -8.46
C LYS A 59 4.06 -7.54 -9.34
N ALA A 60 3.12 -6.81 -8.74
CA ALA A 60 2.16 -6.01 -9.50
C ALA A 60 2.84 -4.98 -10.42
N LEU A 61 3.91 -4.34 -9.94
CA LEU A 61 4.69 -3.34 -10.69
C LEU A 61 5.75 -3.96 -11.61
N GLU A 62 6.13 -5.22 -11.42
CA GLU A 62 6.90 -5.99 -12.42
C GLU A 62 6.04 -6.30 -13.64
N ILE A 63 4.75 -6.59 -13.43
CA ILE A 63 3.78 -6.84 -14.50
C ILE A 63 3.40 -5.56 -15.23
N ASP A 64 3.08 -4.51 -14.46
CA ASP A 64 2.64 -3.22 -14.98
C ASP A 64 3.30 -2.11 -14.19
N SER A 65 4.46 -1.67 -14.68
CA SER A 65 5.30 -0.72 -13.96
C SER A 65 4.68 0.67 -13.84
N ASP A 66 3.70 0.99 -14.69
CA ASP A 66 3.06 2.30 -14.78
C ASP A 66 1.66 2.30 -14.14
N ASN A 67 1.33 1.25 -13.38
CA ASN A 67 0.08 1.19 -12.65
C ASN A 67 0.03 2.24 -11.53
N VAL A 68 -0.59 3.38 -11.83
CA VAL A 68 -0.69 4.54 -10.92
C VAL A 68 -1.37 4.17 -9.60
N TYR A 69 -2.37 3.28 -9.63
CA TYR A 69 -3.05 2.82 -8.43
C TYR A 69 -2.09 2.06 -7.50
N VAL A 70 -1.32 1.11 -8.04
CA VAL A 70 -0.36 0.32 -7.25
C VAL A 70 0.79 1.18 -6.75
N LEU A 71 1.34 2.07 -7.59
CA LEU A 71 2.36 3.04 -7.20
C LEU A 71 1.87 3.93 -6.03
N GLY A 72 0.64 4.45 -6.14
CA GLY A 72 0.03 5.25 -5.10
C GLY A 72 -0.12 4.48 -3.78
N ILE A 73 -0.68 3.26 -3.82
CA ILE A 73 -0.89 2.44 -2.61
C ILE A 73 0.44 2.07 -1.96
N ARG A 74 1.42 1.59 -2.73
CA ARG A 74 2.73 1.22 -2.18
C ARG A 74 3.43 2.43 -1.57
N GLY A 75 3.36 3.59 -2.24
CA GLY A 75 3.85 4.86 -1.69
C GLY A 75 3.17 5.27 -0.37
N SER A 76 1.85 5.14 -0.28
CA SER A 76 1.09 5.42 0.95
C SER A 76 1.43 4.46 2.09
N ILE A 77 1.63 3.18 1.78
CA ILE A 77 2.06 2.18 2.76
C ILE A 77 3.49 2.47 3.23
N TYR A 78 4.41 2.82 2.33
CA TYR A 78 5.77 3.22 2.70
C TYR A 78 5.81 4.48 3.58
N LEU A 79 4.94 5.46 3.33
CA LEU A 79 4.76 6.59 4.25
C LEU A 79 4.39 6.12 5.66
N ASN A 80 3.42 5.21 5.79
CA ASN A 80 3.02 4.66 7.10
C ASN A 80 4.16 3.89 7.79
N LEU A 81 5.03 3.25 7.01
CA LEU A 81 6.23 2.55 7.47
C LEU A 81 7.43 3.47 7.69
N ARG A 82 7.29 4.80 7.47
CA ARG A 82 8.36 5.81 7.53
C ARG A 82 9.52 5.56 6.56
N LYS A 83 9.26 4.86 5.46
CA LYS A 83 10.16 4.64 4.32
C LYS A 83 9.98 5.78 3.32
N PHE A 84 10.50 6.96 3.67
CA PHE A 84 10.14 8.18 2.96
C PHE A 84 10.72 8.25 1.55
N GLU A 85 11.94 7.77 1.35
CA GLU A 85 12.61 7.72 0.05
C GLU A 85 11.86 6.78 -0.91
N GLU A 86 11.52 5.56 -0.47
CA GLU A 86 10.76 4.61 -1.29
C GLU A 86 9.35 5.14 -1.60
N ALA A 87 8.70 5.80 -0.62
CA ALA A 87 7.41 6.43 -0.83
C ALA A 87 7.47 7.51 -1.92
N LEU A 88 8.46 8.42 -1.85
CA LEU A 88 8.61 9.48 -2.86
C LEU A 88 8.91 8.92 -4.24
N ASN A 89 9.71 7.86 -4.35
CA ASN A 89 10.01 7.24 -5.64
C ASN A 89 8.74 6.76 -6.36
N ASP A 90 7.89 5.99 -5.67
CA ASP A 90 6.65 5.49 -6.27
C ASP A 90 5.65 6.63 -6.55
N LEU A 91 5.52 7.58 -5.63
CA LEU A 91 4.57 8.69 -5.77
C LEU A 91 4.99 9.66 -6.89
N ASN A 92 6.29 9.93 -7.04
CA ASN A 92 6.78 10.76 -8.14
C ASN A 92 6.50 10.10 -9.48
N LYS A 93 6.75 8.78 -9.60
CA LYS A 93 6.40 8.05 -10.82
C LYS A 93 4.90 8.11 -11.11
N ALA A 94 4.04 7.93 -10.09
CA ALA A 94 2.60 8.07 -10.24
C ALA A 94 2.18 9.47 -10.74
N ILE A 95 2.83 10.53 -10.24
CA ILE A 95 2.59 11.92 -10.66
C ILE A 95 3.14 12.20 -12.07
N GLU A 96 4.26 11.60 -12.46
CA GLU A 96 4.78 11.72 -13.83
C GLU A 96 3.80 11.14 -14.86
N ILE A 97 3.15 10.02 -14.53
CA ILE A 97 2.15 9.36 -15.38
C ILE A 97 0.81 10.11 -15.35
N GLU A 98 0.32 10.44 -14.16
CA GLU A 98 -0.92 11.20 -13.94
C GLU A 98 -0.66 12.44 -13.07
N PRO A 99 -0.29 13.58 -13.68
CA PRO A 99 0.08 14.80 -12.93
C PRO A 99 -1.02 15.37 -12.03
N ASN A 100 -2.29 15.07 -12.34
CA ASN A 100 -3.45 15.52 -11.59
C ASN A 100 -4.03 14.44 -10.67
N ASN A 101 -3.32 13.34 -10.43
CA ASN A 101 -3.78 12.29 -9.53
C ASN A 101 -3.82 12.81 -8.08
N ALA A 102 -5.03 13.10 -7.60
CA ALA A 102 -5.24 13.70 -6.29
C ALA A 102 -4.70 12.84 -5.14
N PHE A 103 -4.77 11.50 -5.27
CA PHE A 103 -4.27 10.59 -4.25
C PHE A 103 -2.73 10.62 -4.17
N ALA A 104 -2.04 10.56 -5.31
CA ALA A 104 -0.59 10.63 -5.36
C ALA A 104 -0.06 11.99 -4.84
N LEU A 105 -0.66 13.10 -5.29
CA LEU A 105 -0.30 14.45 -4.86
C LEU A 105 -0.49 14.66 -3.35
N SER A 106 -1.65 14.27 -2.82
CA SER A 106 -1.96 14.41 -1.39
C SER A 106 -1.04 13.55 -0.51
N THR A 107 -0.76 12.32 -0.94
CA THR A 107 0.16 11.42 -0.25
C THR A 107 1.59 11.98 -0.28
N CYS A 108 2.06 12.48 -1.43
CA CYS A 108 3.38 13.10 -1.55
C CYS A 108 3.53 14.33 -0.63
N GLY A 109 2.49 15.17 -0.55
CA GLY A 109 2.42 16.26 0.43
C GLY A 109 2.54 15.77 1.89
N GLY A 110 1.88 14.64 2.20
CA GLY A 110 2.01 13.95 3.49
C GLY A 110 3.42 13.45 3.79
N VAL A 111 4.10 12.86 2.79
CA VAL A 111 5.50 12.42 2.91
C VAL A 111 6.42 13.59 3.21
N ASN A 112 6.35 14.66 2.41
CA ASN A 112 7.22 15.84 2.59
C ASN A 112 7.06 16.49 3.97
N LYS A 113 5.82 16.61 4.45
CA LYS A 113 5.53 17.11 5.80
C LYS A 113 6.13 16.20 6.89
N SER A 114 6.04 14.88 6.71
CA SER A 114 6.55 13.90 7.67
C SER A 114 8.08 13.87 7.68
N LEU A 115 8.69 13.92 6.50
CA LEU A 115 10.14 13.95 6.31
C LEU A 115 10.77 15.20 6.94
N LYS A 116 10.15 16.38 6.77
CA LYS A 116 10.61 17.62 7.41
C LYS A 116 10.66 17.48 8.94
N LYS A 117 9.56 17.02 9.55
CA LYS A 117 9.48 16.79 11.00
C LYS A 117 10.47 15.74 11.48
N TYR A 118 10.66 14.67 10.69
CA TYR A 118 11.60 13.60 11.03
C TYR A 118 13.05 14.10 11.04
N LYS A 119 13.42 14.94 10.07
CA LYS A 119 14.74 15.59 10.02
C LYS A 119 14.94 16.52 11.21
N GLU A 120 13.96 17.34 11.56
CA GLU A 120 14.03 18.23 12.74
C GLU A 120 14.29 17.46 14.05
N TYR A 121 13.69 16.28 14.23
CA TYR A 121 13.86 15.46 15.43
C TYR A 121 15.25 14.78 15.53
N ARG A 122 15.94 14.58 14.40
CA ARG A 122 17.27 13.94 14.35
C ARG A 122 18.44 14.91 14.55
N ILE A 123 18.18 16.22 14.70
CA ILE A 123 19.21 17.25 14.87
C ILE A 123 19.46 17.55 16.38
N TRP A 124 18.95 16.69 17.27
CA TRP A 124 19.23 16.68 18.72
C TRP A 124 19.79 15.32 19.13
#